data_AF-A0A3D0W6M6-F1
#
_entry.id   AF-A0A3D0W6M6-F1
#
_cell.length_a   1.000
_cell.length_b   1.000
_cell.length_c   1.000
_cell.angle_alpha   90.00
_cell.angle_beta   90.00
_cell.angle_gamma   90.00
#
_symmetry.space_group_name_H-M   'P 1'
#
loop_
_entity.id
_entity.type
_entity.pdbx_description
1 polymer ?
#
loop_
_entity_poly.entity_id
_entity_poly.type
_entity_poly.pdbx_seq_one_letter_code
_entity_poly.pdbx_strand_id
1 'polypeptide(L)'
;MKKDIKKQAIIFILFLGIISFFSDFTHEGARSIYGQYLNVIGASAFIVAFTAGLGEFIGQALRLLTGIIADKTKKYWTMMILGYAVNLLAIPLLA
;
A
#
# COMPACT_ATOMS: atom_id res chain seq x y z
N MET A 1 -34.57 -11.12 4.55
CA MET A 1 -33.33 -11.88 4.36
C MET A 1 -32.48 -11.46 3.15
N LYS A 2 -32.92 -11.58 1.88
CA LYS A 2 -32.08 -11.14 0.72
C LYS A 2 -31.81 -9.62 0.65
N LYS A 3 -32.72 -8.79 1.16
CA LYS A 3 -32.58 -7.31 1.15
C LYS A 3 -31.48 -6.83 2.10
N ASP A 4 -31.28 -7.55 3.20
CA ASP A 4 -30.27 -7.23 4.23
C ASP A 4 -28.85 -7.51 3.74
N ILE A 5 -28.64 -8.61 3.01
CA ILE A 5 -27.32 -8.97 2.44
C ILE A 5 -26.86 -7.93 1.40
N LYS A 6 -27.76 -7.45 0.53
CA LYS A 6 -27.41 -6.39 -0.43
C LYS A 6 -26.99 -5.10 0.27
N LYS A 7 -27.73 -4.70 1.31
CA LYS A 7 -27.41 -3.51 2.11
C LYS A 7 -26.05 -3.67 2.82
N GLN A 8 -25.81 -4.83 3.43
CA GLN A 8 -24.54 -5.14 4.10
C GLN A 8 -23.37 -5.15 3.11
N ALA A 9 -23.54 -5.74 1.92
CA ALA A 9 -22.50 -5.73 0.88
C ALA A 9 -22.17 -4.31 0.40
N ILE A 10 -23.17 -3.45 0.19
CA ILE A 10 -22.95 -2.04 -0.17
C ILE A 10 -22.19 -1.31 0.93
N ILE A 11 -22.62 -1.46 2.18
CA ILE A 11 -21.95 -0.84 3.34
C ILE A 11 -20.49 -1.31 3.43
N PHE A 12 -20.27 -2.61 3.26
CA PHE A 12 -18.93 -3.21 3.28
C PHE A 12 -18.03 -2.65 2.18
N ILE A 13 -18.52 -2.59 0.93
CA ILE A 13 -17.78 -2.02 -0.20
C ILE A 13 -17.49 -0.54 0.05
N LEU A 14 -18.45 0.22 0.60
CA LEU A 14 -18.25 1.64 0.92
C LEU A 14 -17.13 1.82 1.95
N PHE A 15 -17.13 1.03 3.03
CA PHE A 15 -16.07 1.08 4.04
C PHE A 15 -14.70 0.69 3.46
N LEU A 16 -14.63 -0.41 2.69
CA LEU A 16 -13.39 -0.77 2.01
C LEU A 16 -12.93 0.32 1.04
N GLY A 17 -13.85 0.95 0.31
CA GLY A 17 -13.55 2.05 -0.60
C GLY A 17 -12.98 3.26 0.12
N ILE A 18 -13.53 3.63 1.29
CA ILE A 18 -12.98 4.71 2.13
C ILE A 18 -11.57 4.36 2.62
N ILE A 19 -11.35 3.14 3.09
CA ILE A 19 -10.02 2.68 3.53
C ILE A 19 -9.02 2.74 2.36
N SER A 20 -9.42 2.22 1.19
CA SER A 20 -8.61 2.22 -0.03
C SER A 20 -8.27 3.64 -0.46
N PHE A 21 -9.25 4.55 -0.43
CA PHE A 21 -9.05 5.97 -0.75
C PHE A 21 -8.00 6.62 0.15
N PHE A 22 -8.10 6.45 1.47
CA PHE A 22 -7.12 7.04 2.39
C PHE A 22 -5.74 6.41 2.27
N SER A 23 -5.67 5.10 2.01
CA SER A 23 -4.41 4.40 1.74
C SER A 23 -3.71 4.99 0.52
N ASP A 24 -4.42 5.13 -0.59
CA ASP A 24 -3.87 5.67 -1.84
C ASP A 24 -3.53 7.16 -1.71
N PHE A 25 -4.39 7.93 -1.05
CA PHE A 25 -4.13 9.36 -0.80
C PHE A 25 -2.84 9.57 -0.01
N THR A 26 -2.61 8.75 1.02
CA THR A 26 -1.38 8.83 1.84
C THR A 26 -0.17 8.36 1.04
N HIS A 27 -0.30 7.24 0.31
CA HIS A 27 0.79 6.68 -0.50
C HIS A 27 1.26 7.64 -1.59
N GLU A 28 0.34 8.13 -2.43
CA GLU A 28 0.69 9.02 -3.53
C GLU A 28 1.08 10.41 -3.03
N GLY A 29 0.44 10.90 -1.95
CA GLY A 29 0.82 12.14 -1.29
C GLY A 29 2.27 12.09 -0.80
N ALA A 30 2.66 11.03 -0.10
CA ALA A 30 4.02 10.86 0.39
C ALA A 30 5.04 10.63 -0.75
N ARG A 31 4.68 9.84 -1.76
CA ARG A 31 5.51 9.60 -2.95
C ARG A 31 5.90 10.89 -3.67
N SER A 32 5.02 11.88 -3.69
CA SER A 32 5.29 13.19 -4.31
C SER A 32 6.38 14.00 -3.60
N ILE A 33 6.64 13.74 -2.31
CA ILE A 33 7.57 14.53 -1.49
C ILE A 33 8.78 13.74 -0.95
N TYR A 34 8.81 12.41 -1.03
CA TYR A 34 9.89 11.60 -0.45
C TYR A 34 11.29 12.03 -0.88
N GLY A 35 11.52 12.29 -2.16
CA GLY A 35 12.84 12.69 -2.64
C GLY A 35 13.31 14.01 -2.01
N GLN A 36 12.42 15.00 -1.90
CA GLN A 36 12.72 16.28 -1.27
C GLN A 36 12.87 16.13 0.24
N TYR A 37 12.00 15.37 0.91
CA TYR A 37 12.07 15.10 2.33
C TYR A 37 13.39 14.42 2.73
N LEU A 38 13.79 13.37 2.00
CA LEU A 38 15.06 12.67 2.22
C LEU A 38 16.26 13.60 2.02
N ASN A 39 16.19 14.51 1.04
CA ASN A 39 17.24 15.50 0.83
C ASN A 39 17.35 16.49 2.00
N VAL A 40 16.22 16.94 2.56
CA VAL A 40 16.18 17.83 3.74
C VAL A 40 16.81 17.20 4.97
N ILE A 41 16.62 15.89 5.19
CA ILE A 41 17.25 15.16 6.30
C ILE A 41 18.72 14.75 6.02
N GLY A 42 19.31 15.24 4.93
CA GLY A 42 20.73 15.08 4.61
C GLY A 42 21.08 13.90 3.70
N ALA A 43 20.10 13.23 3.10
CA ALA A 43 20.39 12.17 2.12
C ALA A 43 20.97 12.75 0.82
N SER A 44 22.06 12.15 0.34
CA SER A 44 22.64 12.50 -0.95
C SER A 44 21.73 12.08 -2.11
N ALA A 45 21.86 12.74 -3.26
CA ALA A 45 21.10 12.38 -4.47
C ALA A 45 21.28 10.90 -4.86
N PHE A 46 22.47 10.34 -4.63
CA PHE A 46 22.75 8.93 -4.85
C PHE A 46 21.89 8.03 -3.95
N ILE A 47 21.82 8.33 -2.64
CA ILE A 47 21.02 7.53 -1.69
C ILE A 47 19.54 7.62 -2.04
N VAL A 48 19.04 8.81 -2.37
CA VAL A 48 17.63 9.01 -2.76
C VAL A 48 17.29 8.21 -4.02
N ALA A 49 18.10 8.31 -5.07
CA ALA A 49 17.87 7.59 -6.32
C ALA A 49 17.98 6.06 -6.14
N PHE A 50 18.97 5.61 -5.38
CA PHE A 50 19.18 4.18 -5.12
C PHE A 50 18.04 3.59 -4.31
N THR A 51 17.63 4.24 -3.22
CA THR A 51 16.52 3.76 -2.36
C THR A 51 15.18 3.77 -3.10
N ALA A 52 14.88 4.81 -3.88
CA ALA A 52 13.68 4.86 -4.70
C ALA A 52 13.66 3.75 -5.76
N GLY A 53 14.74 3.60 -6.53
CA GLY A 53 14.83 2.56 -7.57
C GLY A 53 14.79 1.15 -6.99
N LEU A 54 15.48 0.90 -5.88
CA LEU A 54 15.45 -0.39 -5.19
C LEU A 54 14.07 -0.67 -4.61
N GLY A 55 13.41 0.32 -4.02
CA GLY A 55 12.06 0.20 -3.48
C GLY A 55 11.04 -0.17 -4.57
N GLU A 56 11.10 0.50 -5.73
CA GLU A 56 10.26 0.16 -6.87
C GLU A 56 10.54 -1.26 -7.37
N PHE A 57 11.82 -1.63 -7.53
CA PHE A 57 12.18 -2.98 -7.94
C PHE A 57 11.62 -4.05 -6.98
N ILE A 58 11.82 -3.87 -5.67
CA ILE A 58 11.32 -4.79 -4.65
C ILE A 58 9.79 -4.84 -4.67
N GLY A 59 9.11 -3.70 -4.77
CA GLY A 59 7.65 -3.64 -4.83
C GLY A 59 7.09 -4.41 -6.03
N GLN A 60 7.72 -4.26 -7.18
CA GLN A 60 7.32 -4.95 -8.41
C GLN A 60 7.62 -6.46 -8.35
N ALA A 61 8.77 -6.84 -7.80
CA ALA A 61 9.13 -8.24 -7.59
C ALA A 61 8.19 -8.92 -6.59
N LEU A 62 7.92 -8.28 -5.46
CA LEU A 62 6.97 -8.76 -4.46
C LEU A 62 5.59 -8.93 -5.08
N ARG A 63 5.11 -7.98 -5.89
CA ARG A 63 3.80 -8.09 -6.54
C ARG A 63 3.66 -9.38 -7.37
N LEU A 64 4.70 -9.78 -8.10
CA LEU A 64 4.72 -11.05 -8.83
C LEU A 64 4.66 -12.25 -7.88
N LEU A 65 5.53 -12.27 -6.87
CA LEU A 65 5.62 -13.39 -5.91
C LEU A 65 4.34 -13.53 -5.09
N THR A 66 3.82 -12.44 -4.55
CA THR A 66 2.58 -12.42 -3.77
C THR A 66 1.37 -12.78 -4.61
N GLY A 67 1.35 -12.41 -5.90
CA GLY A 67 0.30 -12.85 -6.83
C GLY A 67 0.24 -14.37 -6.94
N ILE A 68 1.39 -15.01 -7.19
CA ILE A 68 1.49 -16.48 -7.27
C ILE A 68 1.07 -17.13 -5.95
N ILE A 69 1.49 -16.57 -4.81
CA ILE A 69 1.12 -17.07 -3.49
C ILE A 69 -0.39 -16.93 -3.25
N ALA A 70 -0.99 -15.78 -3.59
CA ALA A 70 -2.42 -15.53 -3.43
C ALA A 70 -3.23 -16.52 -4.27
N ASP A 71 -2.81 -16.78 -5.50
CA ASP A 71 -3.49 -17.71 -6.40
C ASP A 71 -3.46 -19.15 -5.91
N LYS A 72 -2.33 -19.59 -5.33
CA LYS A 72 -2.17 -20.94 -4.77
C LYS A 72 -2.89 -21.11 -3.44
N THR A 73 -2.79 -20.12 -2.55
CA THR A 73 -3.32 -20.22 -1.18
C THR A 73 -4.79 -19.85 -1.06
N LYS A 74 -5.32 -19.07 -2.02
CA LYS A 74 -6.67 -18.49 -1.99
C LYS A 74 -6.96 -17.62 -0.74
N LYS A 75 -5.92 -17.21 0.00
CA LYS A 75 -6.03 -16.41 1.24
C LYS A 75 -6.08 -14.90 0.94
N TYR A 76 -6.98 -14.49 0.05
CA TYR A 76 -7.07 -13.13 -0.46
C TYR A 76 -7.23 -12.07 0.64
N TRP A 77 -8.09 -12.34 1.63
CA TRP A 77 -8.36 -11.40 2.72
C TRP A 77 -7.16 -11.16 3.63
N THR A 78 -6.46 -12.22 4.04
CA THR A 78 -5.26 -12.08 4.88
C THR A 78 -4.17 -11.32 4.16
N MET A 79 -3.95 -11.61 2.87
CA MET A 79 -2.94 -10.92 2.06
C MET A 79 -3.28 -9.46 1.84
N MET A 80 -4.56 -9.14 1.60
CA MET A 80 -5.04 -7.76 1.51
C MET A 80 -4.78 -7.01 2.82
N ILE A 81 -5.18 -7.56 3.97
CA ILE A 81 -4.99 -6.91 5.28
C ILE A 81 -3.50 -6.67 5.56
N LEU A 82 -2.63 -7.65 5.27
CA LEU A 82 -1.19 -7.50 5.44
C LEU A 82 -0.62 -6.40 4.54
N GLY A 83 -1.02 -6.35 3.26
CA GLY A 83 -0.58 -5.30 2.33
C GLY A 83 -1.00 -3.90 2.78
N TYR A 84 -2.26 -3.74 3.20
CA TYR A 84 -2.75 -2.47 3.76
C TYR A 84 -2.02 -2.07 5.05
N ALA A 85 -1.77 -3.02 5.94
CA ALA A 85 -1.03 -2.75 7.17
C ALA A 85 0.38 -2.24 6.86
N VAL A 86 1.08 -2.86 5.90
CA VAL A 86 2.41 -2.38 5.47
C VAL A 86 2.31 -0.98 4.86
N ASN A 87 1.35 -0.73 3.96
CA ASN A 87 1.17 0.59 3.33
C ASN A 87 0.92 1.70 4.35
N LEU A 88 0.00 1.47 5.29
CA LEU A 88 -0.40 2.45 6.30
C LEU A 88 0.68 2.69 7.36
N LEU A 89 1.53 1.70 7.66
CA LEU A 89 2.60 1.83 8.65
C LEU A 89 3.91 2.37 8.06
N ALA A 90 4.20 2.11 6.78
CA ALA A 90 5.47 2.51 6.17
C ALA A 90 5.71 4.03 6.18
N ILE A 91 4.65 4.83 6.01
CA ILE A 91 4.75 6.28 5.89
C ILE A 91 4.96 6.97 7.25
N PRO A 92 4.17 6.67 8.30
CA PRO A 92 4.44 7.21 9.63
C PRO A 92 5.79 6.81 10.20
N LEU A 93 6.31 5.63 9.84
CA LEU A 93 7.62 5.14 10.31
C LEU A 93 8.83 5.81 9.60
N LEU A 94 8.61 6.63 8.57
CA LEU A 94 9.65 7.45 7.95
C LEU A 94 9.97 8.74 8.72
N ALA A 95 9.12 9.11 9.69
CA ALA A 95 9.25 10.32 10.52
C ALA A 95 9.86 10.02 11.89
#